data_AF-A0A2G5LE95-F1
#
_entry.id   AF-A0A2G5LE95-F1
#
_cell.length_a   1.000
_cell.length_b   1.000
_cell.length_c   1.000
_cell.angle_alpha   90.00
_cell.angle_beta   90.00
_cell.angle_gamma   90.00
#
_symmetry.space_group_name_H-M   'P 1'
#
loop_
_entity.id
_entity.type
_entity.pdbx_description
1 polymer ?
#
loop_
_entity_poly.entity_id
_entity_poly.type
_entity_poly.pdbx_seq_one_letter_code
_entity_poly.pdbx_strand_id
1 'polypeptide(L)'
;MRKGYAKYFGNLVKERGQPNLSDDQYRRMMNIVFLDGMLAGIDDIRKPLAGTREAHKYDMDYFRIDRKLTEITGNLEPRALLDEMLNLDNR
;
A
#
# COMPACT_ATOMS: atom_id res chain seq x y z
N MET A 1 -3.87 -11.59 4.37
CA MET A 1 -2.40 -11.48 4.44
C MET A 1 -2.02 -10.18 3.72
N ARG A 2 -1.19 -9.31 4.33
CA ARG A 2 -0.89 -7.99 3.76
C ARG A 2 -0.07 -8.15 2.47
N LYS A 3 -0.48 -7.45 1.41
CA LYS A 3 0.08 -7.62 0.05
C LYS A 3 1.46 -6.98 -0.14
N GLY A 4 1.87 -6.08 0.76
CA GLY A 4 3.23 -5.53 0.80
C GLY A 4 3.57 -4.67 -0.42
N TYR A 5 2.70 -3.73 -0.78
CA TYR A 5 2.87 -2.84 -1.94
C TYR A 5 4.16 -2.02 -1.87
N ALA A 6 4.46 -1.41 -0.71
CA ALA A 6 5.65 -0.59 -0.56
C ALA A 6 6.93 -1.39 -0.79
N LYS A 7 6.98 -2.63 -0.29
CA LYS A 7 8.09 -3.55 -0.52
C LYS A 7 8.21 -3.93 -2.00
N TYR A 8 7.09 -4.26 -2.65
CA TYR A 8 7.08 -4.61 -4.07
C TYR A 8 7.58 -3.46 -4.94
N PHE A 9 7.03 -2.25 -4.77
CA PHE A 9 7.44 -1.08 -5.56
C PHE A 9 8.88 -0.65 -5.27
N GLY A 10 9.33 -0.74 -4.01
CA GLY A 10 10.73 -0.48 -3.67
C GLY A 10 11.69 -1.43 -4.39
N ASN A 11 11.37 -2.73 -4.42
CA ASN A 11 12.16 -3.72 -5.17
C ASN A 11 12.10 -3.47 -6.68
N LEU A 12 10.93 -3.16 -7.22
CA LEU A 12 10.76 -2.80 -8.63
C LEU A 12 11.69 -1.66 -9.04
N VAL A 13 11.68 -0.55 -8.27
CA VAL A 13 12.52 0.61 -8.55
C VAL A 13 14.00 0.29 -8.44
N LYS A 14 14.39 -0.51 -7.44
CA LYS A 14 15.78 -0.95 -7.25
C LYS A 14 16.28 -1.82 -8.41
N GLU A 15 15.44 -2.73 -8.93
CA GLU A 15 15.84 -3.72 -9.94
C GLU A 15 15.67 -3.24 -11.37
N ARG A 16 14.63 -2.43 -11.64
CA ARG A 16 14.20 -2.06 -13.00
C ARG A 16 14.13 -0.56 -13.24
N GLY A 17 14.44 0.25 -12.23
CA GLY A 17 14.27 1.70 -12.27
C GLY A 17 12.80 2.13 -12.11
N GLN A 18 12.57 3.43 -12.25
CA GLN A 18 11.24 4.00 -12.12
C GLN A 18 10.34 3.52 -13.27
N PRO A 19 9.13 2.98 -12.99
CA PRO A 19 8.18 2.62 -14.04
C PRO A 19 7.73 3.88 -14.78
N ASN A 20 7.55 3.75 -16.10
CA ASN A 20 7.05 4.83 -16.95
C ASN A 20 5.54 5.02 -16.71
N LEU A 21 5.21 5.78 -15.67
CA LEU A 21 3.85 6.10 -15.27
C LEU A 21 3.52 7.57 -15.59
N SER A 22 2.26 7.86 -15.88
CA SER A 22 1.77 9.24 -15.88
C SER A 22 1.85 9.86 -14.48
N ASP A 23 1.77 11.18 -14.40
CA ASP A 23 1.77 11.90 -13.10
C ASP A 23 0.65 11.40 -12.18
N ASP A 24 -0.52 11.07 -12.71
CA ASP A 24 -1.66 10.59 -11.94
C ASP A 24 -1.43 9.17 -11.41
N GLN A 25 -0.90 8.26 -12.23
CA GLN A 25 -0.58 6.91 -11.78
C GLN A 25 0.63 6.90 -10.84
N TYR A 26 1.63 7.76 -11.07
CA TYR A 26 2.74 7.93 -10.14
C TYR A 26 2.25 8.45 -8.77
N ARG A 27 1.35 9.45 -8.76
CA ARG A 27 0.71 9.94 -7.54
C ARG A 27 -0.08 8.83 -6.83
N ARG A 28 -0.82 8.01 -7.59
CA ARG A 28 -1.53 6.84 -7.06
C ARG A 28 -0.55 5.84 -6.43
N MET A 29 0.55 5.52 -7.09
CA MET A 29 1.61 4.63 -6.57
C MET A 29 2.15 5.15 -5.23
N MET A 30 2.47 6.44 -5.15
CA MET A 30 3.00 7.04 -3.92
C MET A 30 1.98 7.07 -2.77
N ASN A 31 0.70 7.33 -3.08
CA ASN A 31 -0.37 7.22 -2.10
C ASN A 31 -0.50 5.80 -1.55
N ILE A 32 -0.34 4.79 -2.41
CA ILE A 32 -0.36 3.38 -2.01
C ILE A 32 0.82 3.05 -1.09
N VAL A 33 2.04 3.47 -1.45
CA VAL A 33 3.23 3.30 -0.62
C VAL A 33 3.04 3.93 0.76
N PHE A 34 2.48 5.14 0.82
CA PHE A 34 2.21 5.84 2.08
C PHE A 34 1.22 5.08 2.97
N LEU A 35 0.06 4.69 2.44
CA LEU A 35 -0.96 3.97 3.21
C LEU A 35 -0.47 2.58 3.67
N ASP A 36 0.22 1.85 2.80
CA ASP A 36 0.85 0.57 3.15
C ASP A 36 1.93 0.74 4.23
N GLY A 37 2.69 1.84 4.20
CA GLY A 37 3.62 2.22 5.26
C GLY A 37 2.93 2.51 6.59
N MET A 38 1.83 3.26 6.58
CA MET A 38 1.06 3.55 7.80
C MET A 38 0.51 2.28 8.46
N LEU A 39 -0.03 1.35 7.68
CA LEU A 39 -0.50 0.06 8.21
C LEU A 39 0.64 -0.72 8.86
N ALA A 40 1.85 -0.68 8.29
CA ALA A 40 3.02 -1.35 8.87
C ALA A 40 3.38 -0.73 10.22
N GLY A 41 3.39 0.61 10.31
CA GLY A 41 3.63 1.30 11.56
C GLY A 41 2.59 0.96 12.64
N ILE A 42 1.31 0.85 12.26
CA ILE A 42 0.25 0.43 13.20
C ILE A 42 0.46 -1.02 13.64
N ASP A 43 0.80 -1.93 12.73
CA ASP A 43 1.11 -3.33 13.07
C ASP A 43 2.31 -3.43 14.02
N ASP A 44 3.37 -2.66 13.79
CA ASP A 44 4.56 -2.61 14.65
C ASP A 44 4.23 -2.07 16.05
N ILE A 45 3.31 -1.11 16.17
CA ILE A 45 2.82 -0.60 17.47
C ILE A 45 1.95 -1.64 18.18
N ARG A 46 1.06 -2.34 17.44
CA ARG A 46 0.12 -3.32 18.01
C ARG A 46 0.81 -4.59 18.44
N LYS A 47 1.87 -5.01 17.76
CA LYS A 47 2.61 -6.25 18.04
C LYS A 47 3.08 -6.39 19.50
N PRO A 48 3.77 -5.42 20.12
CA PRO A 48 4.13 -5.50 21.54
C PRO A 48 2.95 -5.32 22.50
N LEU A 49 1.81 -4.78 22.03
CA LEU A 49 0.59 -4.56 22.81
C LEU A 49 -0.43 -5.70 22.67
N ALA A 50 -0.05 -6.80 22.02
CA ALA A 50 -0.96 -7.90 21.71
C ALA A 50 -1.63 -8.46 22.97
N GLY A 51 -2.97 -8.55 22.95
CA GLY A 51 -3.78 -9.03 24.07
C GLY A 51 -4.13 -7.96 25.12
N THR A 52 -3.70 -6.71 24.93
CA THR A 52 -4.10 -5.59 25.80
C THR A 52 -5.17 -4.72 25.16
N ARG A 53 -5.84 -3.89 25.98
CA ARG A 53 -6.85 -2.94 25.51
C ARG A 53 -6.24 -1.86 24.60
N GLU A 54 -4.97 -1.56 24.79
CA GLU A 54 -4.21 -0.56 24.03
C GLU A 54 -4.06 -0.95 22.56
N ALA A 55 -3.93 -2.24 22.24
CA ALA A 55 -3.87 -2.69 20.85
C ALA A 55 -5.14 -2.32 20.06
N HIS A 56 -6.31 -2.36 20.73
CA HIS A 56 -7.60 -2.04 20.11
C HIS A 56 -7.81 -0.55 19.82
N LYS A 57 -7.00 0.34 20.43
CA LYS A 57 -7.10 1.79 20.19
C LYS A 57 -6.86 2.16 18.73
N TYR A 58 -6.14 1.32 17.99
CA TYR A 58 -5.74 1.57 16.61
C TYR A 58 -6.63 0.85 15.58
N ASP A 59 -7.63 0.07 16.01
CA ASP A 59 -8.44 -0.76 15.10
C ASP A 59 -9.23 0.10 14.10
N MET A 60 -9.79 1.23 14.56
CA MET A 60 -10.54 2.15 13.69
C MET A 60 -9.66 2.83 12.64
N ASP A 61 -8.45 3.25 13.03
CA ASP A 61 -7.49 3.84 12.10
C ASP A 61 -6.96 2.82 11.10
N TYR A 62 -6.63 1.62 11.58
CA TYR A 62 -6.23 0.50 10.74
C TYR A 62 -7.30 0.23 9.69
N PHE A 63 -8.56 0.04 10.10
CA PHE A 63 -9.67 -0.24 9.19
C PHE A 63 -9.89 0.88 8.17
N ARG A 64 -9.82 2.14 8.60
CA ARG A 64 -9.97 3.30 7.71
C ARG A 64 -8.87 3.36 6.65
N ILE A 65 -7.62 3.12 7.04
CA ILE A 65 -6.47 3.13 6.14
C ILE A 65 -6.53 1.94 5.17
N ASP A 66 -6.85 0.75 5.68
CA ASP A 66 -7.00 -0.47 4.88
C ASP A 66 -8.12 -0.36 3.85
N ARG A 67 -9.25 0.25 4.23
CA ARG A 67 -10.34 0.55 3.29
C ARG A 67 -9.89 1.50 2.19
N LYS A 68 -9.21 2.60 2.53
CA LYS A 68 -8.70 3.55 1.54
C LYS A 68 -7.65 2.92 0.61
N LEU A 69 -6.78 2.07 1.15
CA LEU A 69 -5.83 1.29 0.36
C LEU A 69 -6.57 0.36 -0.61
N THR A 70 -7.61 -0.32 -0.15
CA THR A 70 -8.47 -1.16 -0.98
C THR A 70 -9.16 -0.37 -2.09
N GLU A 71 -9.71 0.81 -1.78
CA GLU A 71 -10.36 1.70 -2.74
C GLU A 71 -9.42 2.08 -3.90
N ILE A 72 -8.17 2.45 -3.60
CA ILE A 72 -7.21 2.91 -4.63
C ILE A 72 -6.45 1.77 -5.32
N THR A 73 -6.49 0.55 -4.78
CA THR A 73 -5.83 -0.63 -5.37
C THR A 73 -6.80 -1.55 -6.08
N GLY A 74 -8.11 -1.38 -5.88
CA GLY A 74 -9.13 -2.33 -6.33
C GLY A 74 -8.94 -3.73 -5.74
N ASN A 75 -8.24 -3.84 -4.60
CA ASN A 75 -7.80 -5.10 -4.01
C ASN A 75 -6.97 -5.98 -4.98
N LEU A 76 -6.26 -5.39 -5.94
CA LEU A 76 -5.35 -6.14 -6.83
C LEU A 76 -4.09 -6.59 -6.08
N GLU A 77 -3.39 -7.59 -6.61
CA GLU A 77 -2.02 -7.89 -6.14
C GLU A 77 -1.03 -6.85 -6.69
N PRO A 78 0.11 -6.57 -6.03
CA PRO A 78 1.01 -5.49 -6.41
C PRO A 78 1.47 -5.53 -7.87
N ARG A 79 1.71 -6.73 -8.41
CA ARG A 79 2.04 -6.92 -9.83
C ARG A 79 0.87 -6.60 -10.76
N ALA A 80 -0.31 -7.14 -10.48
CA ALA A 80 -1.50 -6.91 -11.28
C ALA A 80 -1.92 -5.44 -11.28
N LEU A 81 -1.75 -4.78 -10.13
CA LEU A 81 -1.95 -3.34 -9.99
C LEU A 81 -0.96 -2.55 -10.85
N LEU A 82 0.33 -2.87 -10.82
CA LEU A 82 1.33 -2.21 -11.67
C LEU A 82 0.98 -2.36 -13.15
N ASP A 83 0.62 -3.57 -13.58
CA ASP A 83 0.24 -3.85 -14.96
C ASP A 83 -1.01 -3.02 -15.36
N GLU A 84 -1.99 -2.88 -14.46
CA GLU A 84 -3.18 -2.04 -14.67
C GLU A 84 -2.81 -0.55 -14.81
N MET A 85 -1.96 -0.04 -13.91
CA MET A 85 -1.51 1.36 -13.94
C MET A 85 -0.78 1.68 -15.25
N LEU A 86 0.13 0.80 -15.69
CA LEU A 86 0.85 0.96 -16.97
C LEU A 86 -0.09 0.90 -18.18
N ASN A 87 -1.15 0.09 -18.13
CA ASN A 87 -2.12 -0.01 -19.22
C ASN A 87 -3.04 1.21 -19.31
N LEU A 88 -3.38 1.85 -18.18
CA LEU A 88 -4.15 3.09 -18.18
C LEU A 88 -3.37 4.27 -18.73
N ASP A 89 -2.05 4.26 -18.61
CA ASP A 89 -1.19 5.32 -19.16
C ASP A 89 -1.01 5.25 -20.68
N ASN A 90 -1.27 4.09 -21.28
CA ASN A 90 -1.18 3.88 -22.74
C ASN A 90 -2.50 4.17 -23.48
N ARG A 91 -3.47 4.81 -22.84
CA ARG A 91 -4.79 5.14 -23.42
C ARG A 91 -4.96 6.63 -23.68
#